data_AF-A0A0K3BF27-F1
#
_entry.id   AF-A0A0K3BF27-F1
#
_cell.length_a   1.000
_cell.length_b   1.000
_cell.length_c   1.000
_cell.angle_alpha   90.00
_cell.angle_beta   90.00
_cell.angle_gamma   90.00
#
_symmetry.space_group_name_H-M   'P 1'
#
loop_
_entity.id
_entity.type
_entity.pdbx_description
1 polymer ?
#
loop_
_entity_poly.entity_id
_entity_poly.type
_entity_poly.pdbx_seq_one_letter_code
_entity_poly.pdbx_strand_id
1 'polypeptide(L)'
;MDADGREGVKPTSGTPGAFVDTRDIADAAVTVLTGNGHYGRSYTITGQDLVTFEEVATALAEASGRPVTHVDATLRQHREHFARSGRPDAWVDHMMHLFELVRAGAFTSVTDD
;
A
#
# COMPACT_ATOMS: atom_id res chain seq x y z
N MET A 1 12.78 10.04 -14.02
CA MET A 1 14.25 9.92 -14.09
C MET A 1 14.79 9.61 -12.71
N ASP A 2 15.51 8.51 -12.56
CA ASP A 2 16.35 8.19 -11.40
C ASP A 2 17.81 8.61 -11.65
N ALA A 3 18.30 9.42 -10.69
CA ALA A 3 19.70 9.58 -10.26
C ALA A 3 19.74 10.34 -8.91
N ASP A 4 18.72 11.15 -8.55
CA ASP A 4 18.55 11.68 -7.17
C ASP A 4 17.10 12.04 -6.76
N GLY A 5 16.11 11.86 -7.64
CA GLY A 5 14.68 11.95 -7.37
C GLY A 5 14.03 10.57 -7.49
N ARG A 6 13.42 10.07 -6.41
CA ARG A 6 12.84 8.72 -6.34
C ARG A 6 11.41 8.77 -6.88
N GLU A 7 11.25 8.49 -8.15
CA GLU A 7 9.93 8.28 -8.76
C GLU A 7 9.38 6.90 -8.36
N GLY A 8 8.25 6.90 -7.66
CA GLY A 8 7.48 5.68 -7.38
C GLY A 8 6.54 5.40 -8.54
N VAL A 9 6.87 4.45 -9.42
CA VAL A 9 5.97 4.03 -10.49
C VAL A 9 5.07 2.92 -9.97
N LYS A 10 3.78 3.20 -9.73
CA LYS A 10 2.81 2.18 -9.30
C LYS A 10 1.48 2.33 -10.06
N PRO A 11 0.86 1.24 -10.55
CA PRO A 11 -0.38 1.30 -11.31
C PRO A 11 -1.56 1.30 -10.34
N THR A 12 -2.01 2.47 -9.91
CA THR A 12 -2.97 2.64 -8.81
C THR A 12 -4.30 3.21 -9.27
N SER A 13 -4.39 3.80 -10.47
CA SER A 13 -5.60 4.43 -11.01
C SER A 13 -6.18 5.55 -10.13
N GLY A 14 -5.33 6.20 -9.33
CA GLY A 14 -5.73 7.17 -8.30
C GLY A 14 -6.56 6.59 -7.15
N THR A 15 -6.73 5.26 -7.07
CA THR A 15 -7.54 4.62 -6.03
C THR A 15 -6.86 4.75 -4.67
N PRO A 16 -7.54 5.29 -3.64
CA PRO A 16 -6.97 5.39 -2.31
C PRO A 16 -6.96 4.04 -1.59
N GLY A 17 -6.19 3.94 -0.52
CA GLY A 17 -6.15 2.76 0.35
C GLY A 17 -6.16 3.14 1.81
N ALA A 18 -6.71 2.27 2.65
CA ALA A 18 -6.65 2.39 4.11
C ALA A 18 -5.30 1.84 4.62
N PHE A 19 -4.24 2.64 4.53
CA PHE A 19 -2.90 2.24 4.96
C PHE A 19 -2.83 2.14 6.49
N VAL A 20 -2.34 1.01 7.01
CA VAL A 20 -2.12 0.80 8.45
C VAL A 20 -0.65 0.52 8.73
N ASP A 21 -0.13 1.07 9.83
CA ASP A 21 1.21 0.76 10.29
C ASP A 21 1.24 -0.66 10.88
N THR A 22 2.29 -1.41 10.56
CA THR A 22 2.48 -2.76 11.11
C THR A 22 2.56 -2.78 12.64
N ARG A 23 2.95 -1.68 13.28
CA ARG A 23 2.97 -1.51 14.74
C ARG A 23 1.55 -1.44 15.30
N ASP A 24 0.64 -0.76 14.63
CA ASP A 24 -0.77 -0.69 15.04
C ASP A 24 -1.43 -2.07 14.92
N ILE A 25 -1.07 -2.85 13.88
CA ILE A 25 -1.49 -4.26 13.78
C ILE A 25 -0.97 -5.07 14.98
N ALA A 26 0.29 -4.88 15.37
CA ALA A 26 0.88 -5.58 16.51
C ALA A 26 0.20 -5.18 17.83
N ASP A 27 -0.08 -3.90 18.04
CA ASP A 27 -0.75 -3.39 19.23
C ASP A 27 -2.20 -3.91 19.33
N ALA A 28 -2.92 -3.95 18.20
CA ALA A 28 -4.24 -4.59 18.12
C ALA A 28 -4.17 -6.08 18.47
N ALA A 29 -3.18 -6.81 17.92
CA ALA A 29 -2.98 -8.22 18.21
C ALA A 29 -2.65 -8.47 19.69
N VAL A 30 -1.75 -7.67 20.30
CA VAL A 30 -1.42 -7.76 21.74
C VAL A 30 -2.66 -7.53 22.59
N THR A 31 -3.46 -6.51 22.27
CA THR A 31 -4.70 -6.20 22.99
C THR A 31 -5.68 -7.37 22.94
N VAL A 32 -5.93 -7.92 21.75
CA VAL A 32 -6.85 -9.05 21.56
C VAL A 32 -6.36 -10.32 22.26
N LEU A 33 -5.06 -10.62 22.18
CA LEU A 33 -4.48 -11.85 22.72
C LEU A 33 -4.33 -11.83 24.25
N THR A 34 -4.19 -10.66 24.86
CA THR A 34 -4.00 -10.50 26.30
C THR A 34 -5.26 -10.05 27.04
N GLY A 35 -6.24 -9.52 26.32
CA GLY A 35 -7.54 -9.11 26.83
C GLY A 35 -8.57 -10.24 26.89
N ASN A 36 -9.68 -9.98 27.56
CA ASN A 36 -10.85 -10.87 27.60
C ASN A 36 -11.98 -10.30 26.71
N GLY A 37 -12.90 -11.17 26.25
CA GLY A 37 -14.09 -10.75 25.50
C GLY A 37 -13.93 -10.73 23.97
N HIS A 38 -12.74 -11.02 23.45
CA HIS A 38 -12.45 -11.06 22.02
C HIS A 38 -12.61 -12.46 21.39
N TYR A 39 -12.95 -13.48 22.17
CA TYR A 39 -13.09 -14.85 21.66
C TYR A 39 -14.16 -14.95 20.57
N GLY A 40 -13.81 -15.55 19.43
CA GLY A 40 -14.70 -15.71 18.29
C GLY A 40 -15.05 -14.40 17.56
N ARG A 41 -14.37 -13.29 17.89
CA ARG A 41 -14.52 -12.02 17.17
C ARG A 41 -13.55 -11.95 16.00
N SER A 42 -13.93 -11.17 15.00
CA SER A 42 -13.07 -10.80 13.87
C SER A 42 -13.06 -9.27 13.80
N TYR A 43 -11.88 -8.71 13.64
CA TYR A 43 -11.66 -7.27 13.56
C TYR A 43 -11.02 -6.95 12.22
N THR A 44 -11.58 -5.98 11.51
CA THR A 44 -10.97 -5.46 10.30
C THR A 44 -10.01 -4.36 10.70
N ILE A 45 -8.71 -4.54 10.43
CA ILE A 45 -7.69 -3.58 10.86
C ILE A 45 -7.34 -2.68 9.69
N THR A 46 -7.60 -1.39 9.83
CA THR A 46 -7.41 -0.37 8.78
C THR A 46 -6.69 0.86 9.35
N GLY A 47 -6.14 1.69 8.47
CA GLY A 47 -5.79 3.06 8.83
C GLY A 47 -7.03 3.90 9.13
N GLN A 48 -6.81 5.07 9.72
CA GLN A 48 -7.87 6.04 10.04
C GLN A 48 -8.44 6.76 8.79
N ASP A 49 -7.64 6.88 7.73
CA ASP A 49 -7.98 7.63 6.53
C ASP A 49 -7.70 6.81 5.26
N LEU A 50 -8.43 7.16 4.20
CA LEU A 50 -8.14 6.71 2.85
C LEU A 50 -7.12 7.65 2.22
N VAL A 51 -5.97 7.11 1.85
CA VAL A 51 -4.86 7.90 1.30
C VAL A 51 -4.49 7.39 -0.08
N THR A 52 -4.27 8.28 -1.03
CA THR A 52 -3.78 7.97 -2.37
C THR A 52 -2.25 7.84 -2.39
N PHE A 53 -1.70 7.15 -3.39
CA PHE A 53 -0.25 7.09 -3.55
C PHE A 53 0.40 8.45 -3.86
N GLU A 54 -0.38 9.42 -4.37
CA GLU A 54 0.09 10.80 -4.56
C GLU A 54 0.22 11.55 -3.23
N GLU A 55 -0.75 11.39 -2.33
CA GLU A 55 -0.66 11.91 -0.96
C GLU A 55 0.47 11.24 -0.18
N VAL A 56 0.68 9.93 -0.35
CA VAL A 56 1.84 9.23 0.22
C VAL A 56 3.16 9.81 -0.31
N ALA A 57 3.27 10.07 -1.62
CA ALA A 57 4.46 10.69 -2.19
C ALA A 57 4.70 12.10 -1.63
N THR A 58 3.65 12.90 -1.46
CA THR A 58 3.71 14.23 -0.84
C THR A 58 4.21 14.14 0.60
N ALA A 59 3.61 13.28 1.43
CA ALA A 59 4.01 13.09 2.82
C ALA A 59 5.48 12.62 2.94
N LEU A 60 5.91 11.72 2.05
CA LEU A 60 7.32 11.28 2.00
C LEU A 60 8.26 12.42 1.58
N ALA A 61 7.86 13.26 0.63
CA ALA A 61 8.67 14.39 0.19
C ALA A 61 8.88 15.40 1.32
N GLU A 62 7.80 15.73 2.04
CA GLU A 62 7.84 16.63 3.21
C GLU A 62 8.71 16.05 4.33
N ALA A 63 8.49 14.80 4.71
CA ALA A 63 9.22 14.17 5.81
C ALA A 63 10.71 13.95 5.51
N SER A 64 11.05 13.68 4.24
CA SER A 64 12.44 13.41 3.85
C SER A 64 13.20 14.65 3.38
N GLY A 65 12.52 15.78 3.13
CA GLY A 65 13.10 16.99 2.55
C GLY A 65 13.60 16.81 1.11
N ARG A 66 13.13 15.76 0.41
CA ARG A 66 13.57 15.39 -0.95
C ARG A 66 12.37 15.33 -1.89
N PRO A 67 12.54 15.68 -3.18
CA PRO A 67 11.48 15.45 -4.16
C PRO A 67 11.13 13.97 -4.29
N VAL A 68 9.86 13.64 -4.06
CA VAL A 68 9.26 12.33 -4.30
C VAL A 68 8.00 12.56 -5.11
N THR A 69 7.84 11.83 -6.21
CA THR A 69 6.68 11.93 -7.09
C THR A 69 6.11 10.54 -7.34
N HIS A 70 4.77 10.46 -7.37
CA HIS A 70 4.05 9.27 -7.79
C HIS A 70 3.74 9.36 -9.28
N VAL A 71 4.01 8.28 -10.01
CA VAL A 71 3.64 8.15 -11.43
C VAL A 71 2.70 6.98 -11.57
N ASP A 72 1.45 7.28 -11.91
CA ASP A 72 0.43 6.25 -12.14
C ASP A 72 0.66 5.59 -13.51
N ALA A 73 1.14 4.36 -13.48
CA ALA A 73 1.43 3.59 -14.67
C ALA A 73 0.27 2.70 -15.10
N THR A 74 0.28 2.28 -16.36
CA THR A 74 -0.54 1.13 -16.78
C THR A 74 0.02 -0.16 -16.17
N LEU A 75 -0.85 -1.17 -15.96
CA LEU A 75 -0.40 -2.50 -15.52
C LEU A 75 0.66 -3.09 -16.45
N ARG A 76 0.53 -2.88 -17.78
CA ARG A 76 1.52 -3.30 -18.77
C ARG A 76 2.90 -2.66 -18.52
N GLN A 77 2.95 -1.34 -18.38
CA GLN A 77 4.20 -0.62 -18.11
C GLN A 77 4.84 -1.08 -16.79
N HIS A 78 4.04 -1.34 -15.76
CA HIS A 78 4.55 -1.80 -14.47
C HIS A 78 5.07 -3.25 -14.54
N ARG A 79 4.39 -4.13 -15.28
CA ARG A 79 4.88 -5.50 -15.54
C ARG A 79 6.20 -5.49 -16.28
N GLU A 80 6.33 -4.67 -17.32
CA GLU A 80 7.60 -4.49 -18.05
C GLU A 80 8.72 -3.95 -17.16
N HIS A 81 8.39 -3.06 -16.21
CA HIS A 81 9.33 -2.59 -15.21
C HIS A 81 9.80 -3.73 -14.28
N PHE A 82 8.88 -4.53 -13.74
CA PHE A 82 9.22 -5.66 -12.88
C PHE A 82 9.94 -6.80 -13.59
N ALA A 83 9.64 -7.07 -14.86
CA ALA A 83 10.35 -8.08 -15.65
C ALA A 83 11.86 -7.77 -15.75
N ARG A 84 12.26 -6.50 -15.67
CA ARG A 84 13.67 -6.07 -15.66
C ARG A 84 14.34 -6.15 -14.30
N SER A 85 13.60 -6.50 -13.23
CA SER A 85 14.14 -6.51 -11.85
C SER A 85 14.93 -7.77 -11.49
N GLY A 86 15.00 -8.76 -12.38
CA GLY A 86 15.68 -10.04 -12.13
C GLY A 86 14.94 -10.98 -11.18
N ARG A 87 13.69 -10.65 -10.81
CA ARG A 87 12.85 -11.48 -9.93
C ARG A 87 12.16 -12.59 -10.71
N PRO A 88 11.79 -13.71 -10.04
CA PRO A 88 11.03 -14.79 -10.69
C PRO A 88 9.67 -14.32 -11.22
N ASP A 89 9.20 -14.90 -12.32
CA ASP A 89 7.91 -14.54 -12.94
C ASP A 89 6.74 -14.66 -11.96
N ALA A 90 6.73 -15.71 -11.12
CA ALA A 90 5.69 -15.90 -10.11
C ALA A 90 5.61 -14.73 -9.11
N TRP A 91 6.74 -14.09 -8.79
CA TRP A 91 6.75 -12.89 -7.96
C TRP A 91 6.16 -11.69 -8.71
N VAL A 92 6.52 -11.53 -10.00
CA VAL A 92 5.98 -10.47 -10.85
C VAL A 92 4.46 -10.62 -10.96
N ASP A 93 3.97 -11.82 -11.25
CA ASP A 93 2.55 -12.14 -11.34
C ASP A 93 1.80 -11.82 -10.05
N HIS A 94 2.35 -12.24 -8.91
CA HIS A 94 1.76 -11.94 -7.61
C HIS A 94 1.64 -10.42 -7.38
N MET A 95 2.67 -9.64 -7.73
CA MET A 95 2.62 -8.19 -7.56
C MET A 95 1.67 -7.52 -8.52
N MET A 96 1.60 -7.97 -9.77
CA MET A 96 0.61 -7.48 -10.72
C MET A 96 -0.81 -7.73 -10.22
N HIS A 97 -1.07 -8.91 -9.65
CA HIS A 97 -2.36 -9.22 -9.05
C HIS A 97 -2.72 -8.31 -7.86
N LEU A 98 -1.77 -8.02 -6.96
CA LEU A 98 -2.04 -7.06 -5.88
C LEU A 98 -2.41 -5.67 -6.40
N PHE A 99 -1.77 -5.19 -7.47
CA PHE A 99 -2.13 -3.90 -8.04
C PHE A 99 -3.47 -3.91 -8.79
N GLU A 100 -3.89 -5.04 -9.36
CA GLU A 100 -5.26 -5.20 -9.86
C GLU A 100 -6.28 -5.02 -8.73
N LEU A 101 -6.03 -5.63 -7.56
CA LEU A 101 -6.88 -5.46 -6.38
C LEU A 101 -6.90 -4.01 -5.88
N VAL A 102 -5.75 -3.34 -5.83
CA VAL A 102 -5.67 -1.90 -5.49
C VAL A 102 -6.55 -1.09 -6.43
N ARG A 103 -6.39 -1.25 -7.76
CA ARG A 103 -7.16 -0.53 -8.77
C ARG A 103 -8.66 -0.84 -8.70
N ALA A 104 -9.02 -2.05 -8.28
CA ALA A 104 -10.40 -2.47 -8.07
C ALA A 104 -11.02 -1.92 -6.78
N GLY A 105 -10.26 -1.18 -5.96
CA GLY A 105 -10.74 -0.61 -4.70
C GLY A 105 -10.86 -1.63 -3.57
N ALA A 106 -10.16 -2.76 -3.65
CA ALA A 106 -10.25 -3.81 -2.63
C ALA A 106 -9.80 -3.37 -1.22
N PHE A 107 -9.11 -2.22 -1.11
CA PHE A 107 -8.55 -1.69 0.13
C PHE A 107 -9.11 -0.30 0.51
N THR A 108 -10.27 0.09 -0.01
CA THR A 108 -10.86 1.44 0.19
C THR A 108 -11.85 1.51 1.36
N SER A 109 -11.71 0.67 2.37
CA SER A 109 -12.60 0.65 3.53
C SER A 109 -11.84 1.02 4.79
N VAL A 110 -12.40 1.93 5.57
CA VAL A 110 -11.97 2.31 6.94
C VAL A 110 -13.07 1.85 7.90
N THR A 111 -12.68 1.41 9.09
CA THR A 111 -13.62 0.99 10.14
C THR A 111 -13.20 1.50 11.51
N ASP A 112 -14.16 1.59 12.42
CA ASP A 112 -14.01 1.95 13.84
C ASP A 112 -14.32 0.76 14.78
N ASP A 113 -14.31 -0.48 14.24
CA ASP A 113 -14.67 -1.73 14.93
C ASP A 113 -13.89 -2.02 16.23
#